data_AF-A0A084VG35-F1
#
_entry.id   AF-A0A084VG35-F1
#
_cell.length_a   1.000
_cell.length_b   1.000
_cell.length_c   1.000
_cell.angle_alpha   90.00
_cell.angle_beta   90.00
_cell.angle_gamma   90.00
#
_symmetry.space_group_name_H-M   'P 1'
#
loop_
_entity.id
_entity.type
_entity.pdbx_description
1 polymer ?
#
loop_
_entity_poly.entity_id
_entity_poly.type
_entity_poly.pdbx_seq_one_letter_code
_entity_poly.pdbx_strand_id
1 'polypeptide(L)'
;MTKLELRVTSAVTLAVTVLVLLPSQVRLATSPASEAFERNDLVADLVNVAPEHTIQVKYPSKVEVSLGNELTPTQVKDRPTVCWPTESDTLYTLVMADPDAPSRSNPEMRSWKHWLVGNIPGKEVDQGEESQPWQVVAVGLVSMYALGTPIAGNLYQAQYDDYVPELYATFTET
;
A
#
# COMPACT_ATOMS: atom_id res chain seq x y z
N MET A 1 -24.94 58.25 58.18
CA MET A 1 -23.61 57.79 58.62
C MET A 1 -23.47 56.33 58.22
N THR A 2 -22.47 56.06 57.40
CA THR A 2 -22.17 54.85 56.62
C THR A 2 -21.86 53.62 57.50
N LYS A 3 -22.34 52.43 57.11
CA LYS A 3 -21.69 51.16 57.49
C LYS A 3 -21.82 50.10 56.39
N LEU A 4 -20.76 50.02 55.61
CA LEU A 4 -20.08 48.84 55.05
C LEU A 4 -20.88 47.51 54.99
N GLU A 5 -21.26 47.10 53.78
CA GLU A 5 -21.59 45.71 53.42
C GLU A 5 -20.54 45.23 52.42
N LEU A 6 -19.41 44.71 52.92
CA LEU A 6 -18.39 44.06 52.10
C LEU A 6 -18.86 42.65 51.74
N ARG A 7 -19.34 42.47 50.50
CA ARG A 7 -19.60 41.15 49.93
C ARG A 7 -18.28 40.51 49.51
N VAL A 8 -17.79 39.56 50.29
CA VAL A 8 -16.76 38.60 49.86
C VAL A 8 -17.48 37.31 49.48
N THR A 9 -17.91 37.19 48.23
CA THR A 9 -18.40 35.91 47.69
C THR A 9 -17.23 35.06 47.25
N SER A 10 -17.15 33.87 47.84
CA SER A 10 -16.11 32.86 47.69
C SER A 10 -15.87 32.40 46.25
N ALA A 11 -14.59 32.10 46.02
CA ALA A 11 -13.96 31.47 44.87
C ALA A 11 -14.79 30.40 44.14
N VAL A 12 -14.92 30.58 42.83
CA VAL A 12 -15.02 29.46 41.87
C VAL A 12 -13.77 29.55 41.01
N THR A 13 -12.75 28.80 41.40
CA THR A 13 -11.49 28.68 40.66
C THR A 13 -11.77 28.00 39.34
N LEU A 14 -11.81 28.76 38.24
CA LEU A 14 -11.70 28.19 36.89
C LEU A 14 -10.29 27.60 36.78
N ALA A 15 -10.16 26.27 36.70
CA ALA A 15 -8.91 25.65 36.29
C ALA A 15 -8.70 25.92 34.79
N VAL A 16 -8.07 27.05 34.47
CA VAL A 16 -7.58 27.31 33.12
C VAL A 16 -6.35 26.43 32.92
N THR A 17 -6.50 25.32 32.22
CA THR A 17 -5.36 24.46 31.87
C THR A 17 -4.69 25.04 30.62
N VAL A 18 -3.44 25.46 30.73
CA VAL A 18 -2.57 25.80 29.60
C VAL A 18 -1.72 24.57 29.30
N LEU A 19 -1.90 23.97 28.12
CA LEU A 19 -1.15 22.80 27.69
C LEU A 19 -0.05 23.24 26.72
N VAL A 20 1.20 22.86 27.01
CA VAL A 20 2.31 22.91 26.06
C VAL A 20 2.59 21.49 25.63
N LEU A 21 2.22 21.14 24.40
CA LEU A 21 2.53 19.84 23.79
C LEU A 21 3.87 19.96 23.06
N LEU A 22 4.82 19.09 23.41
CA LEU A 22 5.93 18.80 22.51
C LEU A 22 5.37 18.01 21.32
N PRO A 23 5.69 18.34 20.06
CA PRO A 23 5.46 17.43 18.97
C PRO A 23 6.55 16.35 19.05
N SER A 24 6.46 15.46 20.02
CA SER A 24 7.17 14.19 19.93
C SER A 24 6.31 13.27 19.10
N GLN A 25 6.18 13.57 17.80
CA GLN A 25 6.04 12.49 16.85
C GLN A 25 7.36 11.73 16.97
N VAL A 26 7.37 10.67 17.80
CA VAL A 26 8.28 9.57 17.51
C VAL A 26 7.81 9.07 16.16
N ARG A 27 8.29 9.69 15.09
CA ARG A 27 8.31 9.04 13.80
C ARG A 27 9.21 7.85 14.03
N LEU A 28 8.62 6.68 14.24
CA LEU A 28 9.29 5.44 13.87
C LEU A 28 9.88 5.72 12.49
N ALA A 29 11.18 5.50 12.31
CA ALA A 29 11.84 5.82 11.05
C ALA A 29 11.02 5.22 9.91
N THR A 30 10.32 6.06 9.15
CA THR A 30 9.42 5.63 8.10
C THR A 30 10.29 5.11 6.97
N SER A 31 10.05 3.86 6.56
CA SER A 31 10.79 3.30 5.43
C SER A 31 10.36 4.01 4.14
N PRO A 32 11.21 4.05 3.10
CA PRO A 32 10.81 4.62 1.80
C PRO A 32 9.54 3.96 1.24
N ALA A 33 9.36 2.65 1.47
CA ALA A 33 8.15 1.93 1.07
C ALA A 33 6.93 2.39 1.87
N SER A 34 7.05 2.52 3.19
CA SER A 34 5.98 2.99 4.06
C SER A 34 5.49 4.38 3.65
N GLU A 35 6.42 5.33 3.44
CA GLU A 35 6.06 6.69 3.00
C GLU A 35 5.38 6.69 1.63
N ALA A 36 5.80 5.83 0.72
CA ALA A 36 5.19 5.73 -0.60
C ALA A 36 3.78 5.15 -0.54
N PHE A 37 3.53 4.14 0.29
CA PHE A 37 2.20 3.56 0.46
C PHE A 37 1.23 4.54 1.12
N GLU A 38 1.68 5.27 2.15
CA GLU A 38 0.87 6.31 2.79
C GLU A 38 0.55 7.47 1.84
N ARG A 39 1.55 7.97 1.10
CA ARG A 39 1.38 9.10 0.17
C ARG A 39 0.39 8.79 -0.98
N ASN A 40 0.26 7.52 -1.33
CA ASN A 40 -0.62 7.07 -2.41
C ASN A 40 -1.92 6.44 -1.90
N ASP A 41 -2.28 6.68 -0.63
CA ASP A 41 -3.53 6.20 0.00
C ASP A 41 -3.71 4.67 -0.05
N LEU A 42 -2.62 3.90 -0.13
CA LEU A 42 -2.68 2.43 -0.21
C LEU A 42 -2.84 1.77 1.17
N VAL A 43 -2.49 2.50 2.23
CA VAL A 43 -2.75 2.08 3.60
C VAL A 43 -4.24 2.30 3.89
N ALA A 44 -4.88 1.30 4.51
CA ALA A 44 -6.32 1.13 4.68
C ALA A 44 -7.13 0.81 3.40
N ASP A 45 -6.69 1.23 2.20
CA ASP A 45 -7.35 0.84 0.95
C ASP A 45 -6.95 -0.57 0.50
N LEU A 46 -5.64 -0.83 0.36
CA LEU A 46 -5.12 -2.11 -0.10
C LEU A 46 -4.53 -2.96 1.04
N VAL A 47 -3.82 -2.33 1.96
CA VAL A 47 -3.14 -2.99 3.09
C VAL A 47 -3.48 -2.31 4.41
N ASN A 48 -3.59 -3.08 5.49
CA ASN A 48 -3.90 -2.52 6.82
C ASN A 48 -2.69 -1.83 7.48
N VAL A 49 -1.47 -2.17 7.02
CA VAL A 49 -0.20 -1.66 7.57
C VAL A 49 0.76 -1.46 6.40
N ALA A 50 1.53 -0.39 6.43
CA ALA A 50 2.52 -0.09 5.40
C ALA A 50 3.75 -1.02 5.51
N PRO A 51 4.38 -1.42 4.40
CA PRO A 51 5.53 -2.31 4.41
C PRO A 51 6.80 -1.65 4.98
N GLU A 52 7.61 -2.43 5.70
CA GLU A 52 8.86 -1.94 6.30
C GLU A 52 10.04 -1.91 5.32
N HIS A 53 10.00 -2.73 4.27
CA HIS A 53 11.07 -2.81 3.27
C HIS A 53 10.58 -2.46 1.86
N THR A 54 11.50 -2.03 1.01
CA THR A 54 11.23 -1.86 -0.43
C THR A 54 11.56 -3.15 -1.17
N ILE A 55 10.56 -3.76 -1.83
CA ILE A 55 10.81 -4.85 -2.79
C ILE A 55 11.41 -4.27 -4.07
N GLN A 56 12.50 -4.85 -4.55
CA GLN A 56 13.08 -4.50 -5.84
C GLN A 56 12.27 -5.19 -6.93
N VAL A 57 11.86 -4.43 -7.95
CA VAL A 57 11.10 -4.95 -9.09
C VAL A 57 11.76 -4.42 -10.37
N LYS A 58 12.24 -5.33 -11.21
CA LYS A 58 12.93 -5.00 -12.48
C LYS A 58 12.28 -5.72 -13.63
N TYR A 59 11.84 -4.96 -14.63
CA TYR A 59 11.23 -5.51 -15.82
C TYR A 59 12.29 -5.84 -16.89
N PRO A 60 12.03 -6.82 -17.77
CA PRO A 60 12.91 -7.12 -18.92
C PRO A 60 13.16 -5.93 -19.85
N SER A 61 12.22 -4.98 -19.90
CA SER A 61 12.33 -3.69 -20.60
C SER A 61 13.37 -2.73 -20.01
N LYS A 62 14.07 -3.13 -18.93
CA LYS A 62 15.10 -2.38 -18.19
C LYS A 62 14.58 -1.23 -17.34
N VAL A 63 13.26 -1.09 -17.20
CA VAL A 63 12.67 -0.17 -16.22
C VAL A 63 12.59 -0.83 -14.84
N GLU A 64 12.69 -0.02 -13.80
CA GLU A 64 12.56 -0.44 -12.41
C GLU A 64 11.40 0.30 -11.75
N VAL A 65 10.74 -0.37 -10.82
CA VAL A 65 9.69 0.23 -9.98
C VAL A 65 10.35 1.01 -8.85
N SER A 66 9.98 2.27 -8.71
CA SER A 66 10.59 3.22 -7.79
C SER A 66 9.53 4.07 -7.09
N LEU A 67 8.78 3.43 -6.18
CA LEU A 67 7.98 4.09 -5.13
C LEU A 67 6.99 5.14 -5.65
N GLY A 68 6.34 4.86 -6.77
CA GLY A 68 5.30 5.71 -7.38
C GLY A 68 5.72 6.39 -8.69
N ASN A 69 6.85 6.00 -9.29
CA ASN A 69 7.21 6.44 -10.63
C ASN A 69 6.15 6.03 -11.67
N GLU A 70 6.10 6.77 -12.78
CA GLU A 70 5.20 6.48 -13.88
C GLU A 70 5.86 5.49 -14.85
N LEU A 71 5.14 4.43 -15.20
CA LEU A 71 5.52 3.42 -16.17
C LEU A 71 4.35 3.20 -17.15
N THR A 72 4.64 2.67 -18.33
CA THR A 72 3.62 2.37 -19.34
C THR A 72 3.32 0.87 -19.41
N PRO A 73 2.09 0.44 -19.73
CA PRO A 73 1.74 -0.96 -19.95
C PRO A 73 2.71 -1.68 -20.88
N THR A 74 3.19 -1.04 -21.96
CA THR A 74 4.20 -1.62 -22.85
C THR A 74 5.50 -1.96 -22.11
N GLN A 75 5.95 -1.10 -21.20
CA GLN A 75 7.18 -1.34 -20.43
C GLN A 75 7.01 -2.46 -19.40
N VAL A 76 5.80 -2.67 -18.89
CA VAL A 76 5.51 -3.59 -17.77
C VAL A 76 4.71 -4.83 -18.17
N LYS A 77 4.55 -5.09 -19.48
CA LYS A 77 3.76 -6.21 -20.00
C LYS A 77 4.31 -7.60 -19.66
N ASP A 78 5.64 -7.69 -19.50
CA ASP A 78 6.33 -8.96 -19.23
C ASP A 78 6.58 -9.13 -17.73
N ARG A 79 6.64 -10.38 -17.26
CA ARG A 79 6.85 -10.70 -15.85
C ARG A 79 8.18 -10.12 -15.33
N PRO A 80 8.17 -9.32 -14.23
CA PRO A 80 9.39 -8.77 -13.68
C PRO A 80 10.16 -9.79 -12.85
N THR A 81 11.45 -9.50 -12.64
CA THR A 81 12.22 -10.11 -11.55
C THR A 81 12.01 -9.32 -10.27
N VAL A 82 11.95 -10.01 -9.13
CA VAL A 82 11.66 -9.43 -7.84
C VAL A 82 12.64 -9.90 -6.77
N CYS A 83 12.98 -9.03 -5.82
CA CYS A 83 13.89 -9.37 -4.71
C CYS A 83 13.53 -8.58 -3.45
N TRP A 84 13.47 -9.27 -2.31
CA TRP A 84 13.20 -8.69 -0.99
C TRP A 84 14.07 -9.36 0.09
N PRO A 85 14.13 -8.79 1.32
CA PRO A 85 14.78 -9.44 2.45
C PRO A 85 14.03 -10.72 2.86
N THR A 86 14.76 -11.82 2.99
CA THR A 86 14.20 -13.14 3.35
C THR A 86 14.77 -13.63 4.67
N GLU A 87 13.94 -14.37 5.40
CA GLU A 87 14.32 -15.17 6.56
C GLU A 87 14.55 -16.62 6.12
N SER A 88 15.33 -17.35 6.91
CA SER A 88 15.61 -18.77 6.61
C SER A 88 14.39 -19.62 6.92
N ASP A 89 14.10 -20.60 6.05
CA ASP A 89 12.99 -21.55 6.20
C ASP A 89 11.59 -20.91 6.25
N THR A 90 11.45 -19.72 5.64
CA THR A 90 10.18 -18.99 5.57
C THR A 90 9.59 -19.04 4.16
N LEU A 91 8.28 -19.29 4.09
CA LEU A 91 7.49 -19.18 2.86
C LEU A 91 6.89 -17.78 2.73
N TYR A 92 6.85 -17.28 1.49
CA TYR A 92 6.36 -15.96 1.17
C TYR A 92 5.18 -16.03 0.19
N THR A 93 4.39 -14.97 0.20
CA THR A 93 3.35 -14.73 -0.81
C THR A 93 3.63 -13.39 -1.49
N LEU A 94 3.61 -13.39 -2.81
CA LEU A 94 3.76 -12.21 -3.65
C LEU A 94 2.41 -11.83 -4.25
N VAL A 95 2.10 -10.54 -4.22
CA VAL A 95 0.87 -9.99 -4.80
C VAL A 95 1.20 -8.75 -5.60
N MET A 96 0.69 -8.68 -6.83
CA MET A 96 0.56 -7.46 -7.63
C MET A 96 -0.92 -7.22 -7.91
N ALA A 97 -1.45 -6.08 -7.46
CA ALA A 97 -2.85 -5.72 -7.63
C ALA A 97 -3.00 -4.24 -7.98
N ASP A 98 -4.03 -3.93 -8.76
CA ASP A 98 -4.42 -2.57 -9.13
C ASP A 98 -5.66 -2.14 -8.33
N PRO A 99 -5.51 -1.22 -7.34
CA PRO A 99 -6.63 -0.72 -6.55
C PRO A 99 -7.56 0.18 -7.36
N ASP A 100 -7.16 0.62 -8.55
CA ASP A 100 -7.86 1.64 -9.32
C ASP A 100 -8.54 1.07 -10.58
N ALA A 101 -8.56 -0.23 -10.79
CA ALA A 101 -9.13 -0.81 -12.01
C ALA A 101 -10.66 -0.57 -12.15
N PRO A 102 -11.18 -0.29 -13.36
CA PRO A 102 -10.45 -0.02 -14.61
C PRO A 102 -9.89 1.41 -14.71
N SER A 103 -10.32 2.32 -13.84
CA SER A 103 -9.78 3.67 -13.75
C SER A 103 -9.92 4.25 -12.35
N ARG A 104 -8.94 5.04 -11.91
CA ARG A 104 -8.96 5.69 -10.58
C ARG A 104 -10.22 6.53 -10.33
N SER A 105 -10.78 7.12 -11.38
CA SER A 105 -12.04 7.88 -11.33
C SER A 105 -13.29 7.01 -11.19
N ASN A 106 -13.25 5.76 -11.67
CA ASN A 106 -14.35 4.80 -11.59
C ASN A 106 -13.82 3.38 -11.34
N PRO A 107 -13.41 3.06 -10.11
CA PRO A 107 -12.70 1.83 -9.78
C PRO A 107 -13.66 0.68 -9.46
N GLU A 108 -14.53 0.34 -10.41
CA GLU A 108 -15.56 -0.72 -10.25
C GLU A 108 -14.96 -2.12 -10.07
N MET A 109 -13.73 -2.32 -10.55
CA MET A 109 -12.96 -3.58 -10.49
C MET A 109 -11.81 -3.46 -9.48
N ARG A 110 -11.99 -2.63 -8.44
CA ARG A 110 -11.02 -2.35 -7.37
C ARG A 110 -10.29 -3.61 -6.94
N SER A 111 -8.97 -3.50 -6.73
CA SER A 111 -8.09 -4.61 -6.37
C SER A 111 -8.02 -5.69 -7.45
N TRP A 112 -7.88 -5.28 -8.71
CA TRP A 112 -7.67 -6.20 -9.82
C TRP A 112 -6.34 -6.92 -9.68
N LYS A 113 -6.37 -8.26 -9.69
CA LYS A 113 -5.17 -9.08 -9.49
C LYS A 113 -4.38 -9.22 -10.78
N HIS A 114 -3.19 -8.62 -10.82
CA HIS A 114 -2.24 -8.83 -11.92
C HIS A 114 -1.39 -10.08 -11.72
N TRP A 115 -0.97 -10.36 -10.49
CA TRP A 115 -0.11 -11.50 -10.20
C TRP A 115 -0.26 -11.94 -8.74
N LEU A 116 -0.35 -13.24 -8.49
CA LEU A 116 -0.40 -13.81 -7.14
C LEU A 116 0.32 -15.15 -7.13
N VAL A 117 1.34 -15.26 -6.28
CA VAL A 117 2.13 -16.46 -6.09
C VAL A 117 2.25 -16.73 -4.60
N GLY A 118 1.73 -17.86 -4.15
CA GLY A 118 1.83 -18.31 -2.76
C GLY A 118 3.02 -19.28 -2.57
N ASN A 119 3.29 -19.63 -1.31
CA ASN A 119 4.23 -20.71 -0.96
C ASN A 119 5.64 -20.57 -1.58
N ILE A 120 6.14 -19.35 -1.73
CA ILE A 120 7.46 -19.07 -2.31
C ILE A 120 8.55 -19.40 -1.28
N PRO A 121 9.45 -20.37 -1.54
CA PRO A 121 10.56 -20.63 -0.64
C PRO A 121 11.62 -19.53 -0.75
N GLY A 122 11.76 -18.73 0.32
CA GLY A 122 12.66 -17.58 0.32
C GLY A 122 12.28 -16.54 -0.73
N LYS A 123 13.03 -16.49 -1.84
CA LYS A 123 12.80 -15.57 -2.97
C LYS A 123 12.73 -16.28 -4.33
N GLU A 124 12.63 -17.61 -4.32
CA GLU A 124 12.57 -18.43 -5.52
C GLU A 124 11.14 -18.44 -6.08
N VAL A 125 10.71 -17.32 -6.67
CA VAL A 125 9.31 -17.09 -7.09
C VAL A 125 8.80 -18.18 -8.05
N ASP A 126 9.68 -18.68 -8.93
CA ASP A 126 9.35 -19.75 -9.88
C ASP A 126 9.11 -21.12 -9.20
N GLN A 127 9.47 -21.27 -7.92
CA GLN A 127 9.16 -22.46 -7.11
C GLN A 127 7.87 -22.29 -6.28
N GLY A 128 7.22 -21.14 -6.36
CA GLY A 128 5.94 -20.88 -5.69
C GLY A 128 4.73 -21.43 -6.47
N GLU A 129 3.57 -21.34 -5.84
CA GLU A 129 2.28 -21.74 -6.40
C GLU A 129 1.57 -20.53 -6.99
N GLU A 130 1.64 -20.39 -8.31
CA GLU A 130 0.99 -19.30 -9.04
C GLU A 130 -0.52 -19.55 -9.19
N SER A 131 -1.32 -18.57 -8.78
CA SER A 131 -2.78 -18.65 -8.92
C SER A 131 -3.21 -18.47 -10.39
N GLN A 132 -4.37 -19.03 -10.75
CA GLN A 132 -4.96 -18.85 -12.08
C GLN A 132 -5.14 -17.36 -12.42
N PRO A 133 -5.00 -16.97 -13.70
CA PRO A 133 -5.15 -15.59 -14.12
C PRO A 133 -6.60 -15.08 -13.96
N TRP A 134 -6.76 -13.76 -13.79
CA TRP A 134 -8.02 -13.00 -13.86
C TRP A 134 -9.10 -13.31 -12.82
N GLN A 135 -8.87 -12.90 -11.56
CA GLN A 135 -9.93 -12.82 -10.55
C GLN A 135 -9.85 -11.48 -9.83
N VAL A 136 -11.02 -10.87 -9.56
CA VAL A 136 -11.13 -9.76 -8.61
C VAL A 136 -10.65 -10.27 -7.26
N VAL A 137 -9.67 -9.59 -6.67
CA VAL A 137 -9.29 -9.85 -5.28
C VAL A 137 -10.20 -9.01 -4.41
N ALA A 138 -10.92 -9.65 -3.48
CA ALA A 138 -11.77 -8.89 -2.58
C ALA A 138 -10.93 -7.98 -1.67
N VAL A 139 -11.52 -6.84 -1.31
CA VAL A 139 -10.93 -5.85 -0.42
C VAL A 139 -10.48 -6.54 0.88
N GLY A 140 -9.24 -6.28 1.28
CA GLY A 140 -8.63 -6.95 2.44
C GLY A 140 -8.00 -8.30 2.09
N LEU A 141 -7.34 -8.44 0.93
CA LEU A 141 -6.56 -9.62 0.52
C LEU A 141 -5.73 -10.22 1.65
N VAL A 142 -5.03 -9.36 2.39
CA VAL A 142 -4.20 -9.75 3.53
C VAL A 142 -5.04 -10.41 4.63
N SER A 143 -6.21 -9.86 4.92
CA SER A 143 -7.17 -10.42 5.88
C SER A 143 -7.85 -11.68 5.36
N MET A 144 -8.16 -11.75 4.07
CA MET A 144 -8.83 -12.91 3.44
C MET A 144 -7.98 -14.16 3.43
N TYR A 145 -6.69 -14.01 3.13
CA TYR A 145 -5.74 -15.11 3.08
C TYR A 145 -4.92 -15.25 4.37
N ALA A 146 -5.24 -14.46 5.41
CA ALA A 146 -4.50 -14.41 6.67
C ALA A 146 -2.97 -14.26 6.49
N LEU A 147 -2.55 -13.47 5.50
CA LEU A 147 -1.15 -13.37 5.06
C LEU A 147 -0.25 -12.57 6.02
N GLY A 148 -0.79 -12.05 7.11
CA GLY A 148 -0.05 -11.29 8.10
C GLY A 148 0.34 -9.89 7.62
N THR A 149 1.31 -9.26 8.28
CA THR A 149 1.74 -7.89 7.94
C THR A 149 2.65 -7.91 6.70
N PRO A 150 2.44 -7.03 5.70
CA PRO A 150 3.35 -6.96 4.56
C PRO A 150 4.75 -6.53 5.02
N ILE A 151 5.77 -7.33 4.70
CA ILE A 151 7.15 -7.04 5.09
C ILE A 151 7.86 -6.13 4.07
N ALA A 152 7.45 -6.20 2.80
CA ALA A 152 8.07 -5.46 1.72
C ALA A 152 7.03 -5.04 0.68
N GLY A 153 7.19 -3.85 0.10
CA GLY A 153 6.29 -3.36 -0.93
C GLY A 153 6.91 -2.26 -1.78
N ASN A 154 6.35 -2.07 -2.96
CA ASN A 154 6.72 -1.06 -3.94
C ASN A 154 5.51 -0.81 -4.84
N LEU A 155 5.49 0.31 -5.56
CA LEU A 155 4.39 0.66 -6.45
C LEU A 155 4.88 1.52 -7.63
N TYR A 156 4.12 1.52 -8.72
CA TYR A 156 4.24 2.45 -9.83
C TYR A 156 2.84 2.92 -10.22
N GLN A 157 2.76 4.03 -10.96
CA GLN A 157 1.54 4.48 -11.61
C GLN A 157 1.60 4.11 -13.09
N ALA A 158 0.57 3.45 -13.60
CA ALA A 158 0.50 3.10 -15.01
C ALA A 158 -0.10 4.25 -15.84
N GLN A 159 0.63 4.74 -16.84
CA GLN A 159 0.09 5.68 -17.82
C GLN A 159 -0.42 4.94 -19.05
N TYR A 160 -1.62 5.30 -19.51
CA TYR A 160 -2.20 4.74 -20.73
C TYR A 160 -1.26 4.91 -21.93
N ASP A 161 -1.12 3.85 -22.72
CA ASP A 161 -0.39 3.84 -23.99
C ASP A 161 -1.16 3.03 -25.06
N ASP A 162 -0.62 2.98 -26.28
CA ASP A 162 -1.27 2.34 -27.42
C ASP A 162 -1.37 0.80 -27.28
N TYR A 163 -0.74 0.20 -26.26
CA TYR A 163 -0.87 -1.23 -25.98
C TYR A 163 -2.16 -1.56 -25.21
N VAL A 164 -2.76 -0.60 -24.50
CA VAL A 164 -3.98 -0.85 -23.71
C VAL A 164 -5.17 -1.33 -24.56
N PRO A 165 -5.49 -0.74 -25.73
CA PRO A 165 -6.50 -1.28 -26.62
C PRO A 165 -6.24 -2.72 -27.05
N GLU A 166 -4.98 -3.06 -27.36
CA GLU A 166 -4.58 -4.41 -27.74
C GLU A 166 -4.80 -5.40 -26.59
N LEU A 167 -4.39 -5.02 -25.38
CA LEU A 167 -4.60 -5.80 -24.16
C LEU A 167 -6.10 -6.03 -23.90
N TYR A 168 -6.94 -5.01 -23.99
CA TYR A 168 -8.38 -5.15 -23.79
C TYR A 168 -9.06 -6.01 -24.85
N ALA A 169 -8.57 -6.01 -26.10
CA ALA A 169 -9.08 -6.92 -27.11
C ALA A 169 -8.88 -8.40 -26.69
N THR A 170 -7.78 -8.73 -26.01
CA THR A 170 -7.53 -10.10 -25.51
C THR A 170 -8.53 -10.57 -24.45
N PHE A 171 -9.16 -9.66 -23.71
CA PHE A 171 -10.18 -9.99 -22.70
C PHE A 171 -11.56 -10.22 -23.30
N THR A 172 -11.81 -9.73 -24.52
CA THR A 172 -13.11 -9.84 -25.19
C THR A 172 -13.26 -11.09 -26.07
N GLU A 173 -12.18 -11.83 -26.27
CA GLU A 173 -12.16 -13.06 -27.09
C GLU A 173 -12.41 -14.36 -26.28
N THR A 174 -12.72 -14.27 -24.99
CA THR A 174 -13.05 -15.40 -24.09
C THR A 174 -14.49 -15.35 -23.61
#